data_AF-A0A4R5LJZ1-F1
#
_entry.id   AF-A0A4R5LJZ1-F1
#
_cell.length_a   1.000
_cell.length_b   1.000
_cell.length_c   1.000
_cell.angle_alpha   90.00
_cell.angle_beta   90.00
_cell.angle_gamma   90.00
#
_symmetry.space_group_name_H-M   'P 1'
#
loop_
_entity.id
_entity.type
_entity.pdbx_description
1 polymer ?
#
loop_
_entity_poly.entity_id
_entity_poly.type
_entity_poly.pdbx_seq_one_letter_code
_entity_poly.pdbx_strand_id
1 'polypeptide(L)'
;MIVAIGRFYLRADKISHFEAAWLRVCPLLTNKPGYRGHRLGPQCEDEGCYVLEVEWDCLDAQSAFMMHGDFQTFLHALWPYFSADPDLYHFEPHVQESRFSAI
;
A
#
# COMPACT_ATOMS: atom_id res chain seq x y z
N MET A 1 2.88 15.58 -4.83
CA MET A 1 2.75 14.30 -4.10
C MET A 1 2.31 13.25 -5.08
N ILE A 2 2.73 12.01 -4.88
CA ILE A 2 2.28 10.86 -5.66
C ILE A 2 1.50 9.92 -4.75
N VAL A 3 0.67 9.08 -5.37
CA VAL A 3 0.01 7.96 -4.74
C VAL A 3 0.55 6.69 -5.38
N ALA A 4 1.12 5.80 -4.56
CA ALA A 4 1.48 4.44 -4.96
C ALA A 4 0.31 3.51 -4.65
N ILE A 5 -0.12 2.74 -5.65
CA ILE A 5 -1.13 1.69 -5.50
C ILE A 5 -0.45 0.34 -5.63
N GLY A 6 -0.54 -0.46 -4.56
CA GLY A 6 -0.16 -1.86 -4.53
C GLY A 6 -1.41 -2.75 -4.59
N ARG A 7 -1.49 -3.66 -5.56
CA ARG A 7 -2.52 -4.71 -5.56
C ARG A 7 -1.89 -6.01 -5.07
N PHE A 8 -2.41 -6.54 -3.97
CA PHE A 8 -1.91 -7.75 -3.34
C PHE A 8 -2.84 -8.92 -3.63
N TYR A 9 -2.35 -9.90 -4.38
CA TYR A 9 -3.03 -11.17 -4.63
C TYR A 9 -2.77 -12.11 -3.46
N LEU A 10 -3.79 -12.43 -2.68
CA LEU A 10 -3.65 -13.24 -1.47
C LEU A 10 -3.99 -14.71 -1.72
N ARG A 11 -3.39 -15.59 -0.93
CA ARG A 11 -3.77 -16.99 -0.84
C ARG A 11 -5.04 -17.10 0.00
N ALA A 12 -6.06 -17.80 -0.52
CA ALA A 12 -7.36 -17.95 0.15
C ALA A 12 -7.24 -18.48 1.60
N ASP A 13 -6.29 -19.38 1.87
CA ASP A 13 -6.06 -19.96 3.20
C ASP A 13 -5.36 -19.03 4.19
N LYS A 14 -4.93 -17.84 3.76
CA LYS A 14 -4.14 -16.88 4.55
C LYS A 14 -4.79 -15.52 4.74
N ILE A 15 -5.89 -15.21 4.03
CA ILE A 15 -6.59 -13.91 4.07
C ILE A 15 -6.91 -13.49 5.51
N SER A 16 -7.47 -14.40 6.30
CA SER A 16 -7.87 -14.13 7.70
C SER A 16 -6.72 -13.69 8.62
N HIS A 17 -5.47 -13.94 8.24
CA HIS A 17 -4.28 -13.59 9.02
C HIS A 17 -3.47 -12.44 8.40
N PHE A 18 -3.83 -11.99 7.19
CA PHE A 18 -3.09 -10.98 6.45
C PHE A 18 -3.12 -9.63 7.15
N GLU A 19 -4.29 -9.18 7.60
CA GLU A 19 -4.45 -7.88 8.29
C GLU A 19 -3.61 -7.81 9.58
N ALA A 20 -3.51 -8.92 10.32
CA ALA A 20 -2.64 -9.00 11.48
C ALA A 20 -1.16 -8.89 11.11
N ALA A 21 -0.74 -9.44 9.96
CA ALA A 21 0.62 -9.27 9.45
C ALA A 21 0.88 -7.83 9.01
N TRP A 22 -0.08 -7.23 8.29
CA TRP A 22 -0.05 -5.83 7.89
C TRP A 22 0.20 -4.91 9.09
N LEU A 23 -0.59 -5.04 10.16
CA LEU A 23 -0.47 -4.20 11.35
C LEU A 23 0.92 -4.28 12.01
N ARG A 24 1.62 -5.40 11.88
CA ARG A 24 2.99 -5.54 12.40
C ARG A 24 4.04 -4.83 11.56
N VAL A 25 3.83 -4.74 10.25
CA VAL A 25 4.81 -4.21 9.30
C VAL A 25 4.52 -2.80 8.84
N CYS A 26 3.29 -2.31 9.01
CA CYS A 26 2.93 -0.96 8.62
C CYS A 26 3.75 0.13 9.35
N PRO A 27 4.34 -0.06 10.54
CA PRO A 27 5.25 0.95 11.10
C PRO A 27 6.57 1.13 10.30
N LEU A 28 6.95 0.15 9.47
CA LEU A 28 8.18 0.19 8.67
C LEU A 28 8.12 1.23 7.54
N LEU A 29 6.91 1.53 7.03
CA LEU A 29 6.69 2.58 6.05
C LEU A 29 6.38 3.94 6.69
N THR A 30 5.68 3.99 7.83
CA THR A 30 5.21 5.26 8.43
C THR A 30 6.32 6.19 8.89
N ASN A 31 7.50 5.65 9.18
CA ASN A 31 8.65 6.41 9.68
C ASN A 31 9.62 6.84 8.56
N LYS A 32 9.24 6.66 7.29
CA LYS A 32 10.12 6.95 6.15
C LYS A 32 10.01 8.41 5.71
N PRO A 33 11.13 9.06 5.36
CA PRO A 33 11.10 10.39 4.78
C PRO A 33 10.16 10.45 3.57
N GLY A 34 9.29 11.45 3.55
CA GLY A 34 8.33 11.67 2.48
C GLY A 34 7.09 10.77 2.51
N TYR A 35 6.91 9.90 3.51
CA TYR A 35 5.65 9.21 3.75
C TYR A 35 4.58 10.21 4.25
N ARG A 36 3.37 10.15 3.69
CA ARG A 36 2.26 11.08 4.03
C ARG A 36 1.04 10.38 4.61
N GLY A 37 0.81 9.12 4.28
CA GLY A 37 -0.38 8.38 4.70
C GLY A 37 -0.54 7.07 3.93
N HIS A 38 -1.41 6.19 4.41
CA HIS A 38 -1.81 5.01 3.67
C HIS A 38 -3.26 4.61 3.95
N ARG A 39 -3.83 3.83 3.05
CA ARG A 39 -5.09 3.11 3.23
C ARG A 39 -4.92 1.69 2.70
N LEU A 40 -5.44 0.70 3.43
CA LEU A 40 -5.44 -0.70 3.02
C LEU A 40 -6.85 -1.25 3.17
N GLY A 41 -7.31 -2.03 2.22
CA GLY A 41 -8.56 -2.78 2.36
C GLY A 41 -8.71 -3.88 1.31
N PRO A 42 -9.71 -4.77 1.48
CA PRO A 42 -10.06 -5.76 0.49
C PRO A 42 -10.59 -5.08 -0.78
N GLN A 43 -10.33 -5.68 -1.93
CA GLN A 43 -10.95 -5.26 -3.19
C GLN A 43 -12.41 -5.72 -3.23
N CYS A 44 -13.31 -4.85 -3.69
CA CYS A 44 -14.74 -5.16 -3.76
C CYS A 44 -15.08 -6.22 -4.84
N GLU A 45 -14.37 -6.20 -5.96
CA GLU A 45 -14.63 -7.09 -7.11
C GLU A 45 -13.94 -8.46 -6.98
N ASP A 46 -12.98 -8.59 -6.08
CA ASP A 46 -12.16 -9.80 -5.93
C ASP A 46 -11.75 -9.99 -4.47
N GLU A 47 -12.42 -10.91 -3.78
CA GLU A 47 -12.18 -11.25 -2.37
C GLU A 47 -10.77 -11.82 -2.12
N GLY A 48 -10.08 -12.27 -3.17
CA GLY A 48 -8.68 -12.70 -3.12
C GLY A 48 -7.67 -11.55 -3.15
N CYS A 49 -8.12 -10.30 -3.31
CA CYS A 49 -7.24 -9.15 -3.49
C CYS A 49 -7.38 -8.12 -2.36
N TYR A 50 -6.25 -7.51 -1.98
CA TYR A 50 -6.21 -6.29 -1.18
C TYR A 50 -5.58 -5.15 -2.00
N VAL A 51 -6.02 -3.92 -1.75
CA VAL A 51 -5.46 -2.71 -2.34
C VAL A 51 -4.81 -1.88 -1.23
N LEU A 52 -3.52 -1.62 -1.39
CA LEU A 52 -2.75 -0.69 -0.58
C LEU A 52 -2.56 0.62 -1.36
N GLU A 53 -3.02 1.71 -0.78
CA GLU A 53 -2.68 3.06 -1.21
C GLU A 53 -1.65 3.66 -0.26
N VAL A 54 -0.56 4.22 -0.79
CA VAL A 54 0.43 4.97 0.00
C VAL A 54 0.71 6.31 -0.63
N GLU A 55 0.54 7.38 0.14
CA GLU A 55 0.84 8.74 -0.27
C GLU A 55 2.31 9.07 0.05
N TRP A 56 3.04 9.56 -0.97
CA TRP A 56 4.43 9.99 -0.85
C TRP A 56 4.63 11.41 -1.37
N ASP A 57 5.63 12.12 -0.86
CA ASP A 57 6.00 13.45 -1.34
C ASP A 57 6.37 13.43 -2.84
N CYS A 58 7.14 12.42 -3.26
CA CYS A 58 7.57 12.20 -4.64
C CYS A 58 7.95 10.72 -4.90
N LEU A 59 8.22 10.38 -6.16
CA LEU A 59 8.67 9.05 -6.57
C LEU A 59 10.01 8.65 -5.96
N ASP A 60 10.93 9.59 -5.79
CA ASP A 60 12.23 9.33 -5.18
C ASP A 60 12.09 8.95 -3.70
N ALA A 61 11.16 9.57 -2.96
CA ALA A 61 10.90 9.23 -1.56
C ALA A 61 10.40 7.78 -1.42
N GLN A 62 9.48 7.36 -2.29
CA GLN A 62 8.99 5.98 -2.34
C GLN A 62 10.08 4.99 -2.76
N SER A 63 10.88 5.36 -3.77
CA SER A 63 12.01 4.54 -4.24
C SER A 63 13.09 4.38 -3.16
N ALA A 64 13.35 5.43 -2.38
CA ALA A 64 14.27 5.38 -1.25
C ALA A 64 13.80 4.38 -0.18
N PHE A 65 12.48 4.27 0.06
CA PHE A 65 11.95 3.19 0.90
C PHE A 65 12.21 1.81 0.29
N MET A 66 11.93 1.60 -1.00
CA MET A 66 12.18 0.29 -1.66
C MET A 66 13.64 -0.16 -1.60
N MET A 67 14.58 0.78 -1.60
CA MET A 67 16.01 0.49 -1.48
C MET A 67 16.47 0.31 -0.03
N HIS A 68 15.64 0.66 0.96
CA HIS A 68 15.96 0.56 2.37
C HIS A 68 15.77 -0.86 2.90
N GLY A 69 16.57 -1.29 3.90
CA GLY A 69 16.48 -2.63 4.49
C GLY A 69 15.09 -2.98 5.04
N ASP A 70 14.40 -2.01 5.64
CA ASP A 70 13.00 -2.15 6.08
C ASP A 70 12.03 -2.60 4.97
N PHE A 71 12.28 -2.29 3.70
CA PHE A 71 11.45 -2.81 2.61
C PHE A 71 11.61 -4.32 2.43
N GLN A 72 12.82 -4.85 2.62
CA GLN A 72 13.05 -6.29 2.63
C GLN A 72 12.32 -6.96 3.80
N THR A 73 12.38 -6.36 4.99
CA THR A 73 11.62 -6.83 6.16
C THR A 73 10.11 -6.80 5.90
N PHE A 74 9.61 -5.71 5.31
CA PHE A 74 8.21 -5.54 4.93
C PHE A 74 7.77 -6.61 3.92
N LEU A 75 8.51 -6.79 2.82
CA LEU A 75 8.21 -7.81 1.81
C LEU A 75 8.27 -9.21 2.39
N HIS A 76 9.34 -9.58 3.11
CA HIS A 76 9.48 -10.92 3.68
C HIS A 76 8.35 -11.30 4.62
N ALA A 77 7.81 -10.35 5.38
CA ALA A 77 6.70 -10.60 6.28
C ALA A 77 5.35 -10.76 5.55
N LEU A 78 5.15 -10.12 4.40
CA LEU A 78 3.92 -10.20 3.62
C LEU A 78 3.97 -11.29 2.53
N TRP A 79 5.16 -11.63 2.02
CA TRP A 79 5.37 -12.60 0.93
C TRP A 79 4.66 -13.95 1.14
N PRO A 80 4.64 -14.55 2.35
CA PRO A 80 3.96 -15.83 2.57
C PRO A 80 2.44 -15.78 2.34
N TYR A 81 1.85 -14.58 2.31
CA TYR A 81 0.43 -14.37 2.07
C TYR A 81 0.10 -14.27 0.58
N PHE A 82 1.08 -14.02 -0.28
CA PHE A 82 0.85 -13.74 -1.69
C PHE A 82 0.67 -15.02 -2.52
N SER A 83 -0.29 -14.99 -3.45
CA SER A 83 -0.56 -16.04 -4.43
C SER A 83 0.08 -15.74 -5.80
N ALA A 84 0.43 -14.48 -6.05
CA ALA A 84 1.15 -14.00 -7.22
C ALA A 84 1.96 -12.74 -6.85
N ASP A 85 2.85 -12.30 -7.74
CA ASP A 85 3.56 -11.03 -7.58
C ASP A 85 2.55 -9.87 -7.51
N PRO A 86 2.76 -8.88 -6.62
CA PRO A 86 1.86 -7.75 -6.50
C PRO A 86 2.05 -6.78 -7.67
N ASP A 87 0.96 -6.11 -8.09
CA ASP A 87 1.07 -4.95 -8.98
C ASP A 87 1.52 -3.73 -8.18
N LEU A 88 2.32 -2.88 -8.82
CA LEU A 88 2.68 -1.57 -8.28
C LEU A 88 2.62 -0.52 -9.40
N TYR A 89 1.83 0.51 -9.19
CA TYR A 89 1.76 1.66 -10.08
C TYR A 89 1.53 2.95 -9.29
N HIS A 90 1.75 4.08 -9.96
CA HIS A 90 1.69 5.39 -9.33
C HIS A 90 0.81 6.34 -10.14
N PHE A 91 0.21 7.30 -9.44
CA PHE A 91 -0.43 8.43 -10.10
C PHE A 91 -0.20 9.71 -9.30
N GLU A 92 -0.32 10.84 -9.99
CA GLU A 92 -0.38 12.16 -9.36
C GLU A 92 -1.84 12.55 -9.17
N PRO A 93 -2.32 12.68 -7.93
CA PRO A 93 -3.70 13.10 -7.69
C PRO A 93 -3.87 14.55 -8.15
N HIS A 94 -4.88 14.80 -8.97
CA HIS A 94 -5.35 16.15 -9.21
C HIS A 94 -6.15 16.61 -8.00
N VAL A 95 -5.75 17.73 -7.39
CA VAL A 95 -6.56 18.39 -6.38
C VAL A 95 -7.78 18.99 -7.09
N GLN A 96 -8.94 18.36 -6.95
CA GLN A 96 -10.20 19.01 -7.28
C GLN A 96 -10.65 19.82 -6.07
N GLU A 97 -10.70 21.14 -6.21
CA GLU A 97 -11.48 21.96 -5.27
C GLU A 97 -12.95 21.57 -5.45
N SER A 98 -13.50 20.83 -4.49
CA SER A 98 -14.91 20.44 -4.50
C SER A 98 -15.81 21.67 -4.58
N ARG A 99 -16.49 21.85 -5.72
CA ARG A 99 -17.61 22.81 -5.88
C ARG A 99 -18.96 22.19 -5.52
N PHE A 100 -19.01 21.38 -4.47
CA PHE A 100 -20.28 20.91 -3.94
C PHE A 100 -20.51 21.59 -2.59
N SER A 101 -21.09 22.79 -2.65
CA SER A 101 -21.97 23.24 -1.57
C SER A 101 -23.14 22.27 -1.54
N ALA A 102 -23.32 21.58 -0.42
CA ALA A 102 -24.52 20.80 -0.16
C ALA A 102 -25.77 21.68 -0.37
N ILE A 103 -26.73 21.17 -1.15
CA ILE A 103 -28.11 21.67 -1.21
C ILE A 103 -28.90 20.94 -0.12
#